data_AF-A0A7V2CL13-F1
#
_entry.id   AF-A0A7V2CL13-F1
#
_cell.length_a   1.000
_cell.length_b   1.000
_cell.length_c   1.000
_cell.angle_alpha   90.00
_cell.angle_beta   90.00
_cell.angle_gamma   90.00
#
_symmetry.space_group_name_H-M   'P 1'
#
loop_
_entity.id
_entity.type
_entity.pdbx_description
1 polymer ?
#
loop_
_entity_poly.entity_id
_entity_poly.type
_entity_poly.pdbx_seq_one_letter_code
_entity_poly.pdbx_strand_id
1 'polypeptide(L)'
;MVSSILANGGRSCLNASGVWTPQHGRDIAEALAERLAAVPALPADHPDAQLAAFANPKVAESISATIDRELGEPGAADVTQDLRRSPRLVALCRCRYLLPTIIWCPDRGHSLASREFLFPFASVVECPAGQIAAAIGPTLVATAITADRRFADSLMASPNVDRLNLGPVPTWRISWDQPHEGNLFELLYRQRAFQIEPAA
;
A
#
# COMPACT_ATOMS: atom_id res chain seq x y z
N MET A 1 -0.51 -8.76 -6.44
CA MET A 1 -1.35 -7.74 -5.77
C MET A 1 -1.70 -8.12 -4.34
N VAL A 2 -2.45 -9.21 -4.08
CA VAL A 2 -2.79 -9.64 -2.70
C VAL A 2 -1.59 -9.69 -1.77
N SER A 3 -0.49 -10.33 -2.18
CA SER A 3 0.73 -10.41 -1.38
C SER A 3 1.37 -9.05 -1.12
N SER A 4 1.24 -8.08 -2.02
CA SER A 4 1.72 -6.70 -1.82
C SER A 4 1.02 -6.04 -0.64
N ILE A 5 -0.26 -6.37 -0.39
CA ILE A 5 -1.07 -5.81 0.70
C ILE A 5 -0.86 -6.62 2.00
N LEU A 6 -0.81 -7.95 1.88
CA LEU A 6 -0.88 -8.86 3.03
C LEU A 6 0.47 -9.23 3.65
N ALA A 7 1.57 -9.24 2.88
CA ALA A 7 2.85 -9.75 3.37
C ALA A 7 3.27 -9.05 4.67
N ASN A 8 3.85 -9.81 5.60
CA ASN A 8 4.22 -9.33 6.94
C ASN A 8 3.04 -8.69 7.72
N GLY A 9 1.82 -9.19 7.50
CA GLY A 9 0.61 -8.66 8.10
C GLY A 9 0.29 -7.22 7.72
N GLY A 10 0.73 -6.75 6.56
CA GLY A 10 0.50 -5.38 6.09
C GLY A 10 1.22 -4.32 6.91
N ARG A 11 2.37 -4.65 7.50
CA ARG A 11 3.15 -3.76 8.39
C ARG A 11 4.51 -3.36 7.83
N SER A 12 4.85 -3.80 6.63
CA SER A 12 6.03 -3.32 5.92
C SER A 12 5.74 -1.98 5.28
N CYS A 13 6.69 -1.05 5.33
CA CYS A 13 6.62 0.21 4.57
C CYS A 13 6.49 -0.01 3.05
N LEU A 14 6.85 -1.20 2.58
CA LEU A 14 6.73 -1.60 1.17
C LEU A 14 5.39 -2.26 0.85
N ASN A 15 4.48 -2.42 1.81
CA ASN A 15 3.16 -2.96 1.51
C ASN A 15 2.36 -1.95 0.68
N ALA A 16 1.55 -2.46 -0.25
CA ALA A 16 0.68 -1.62 -1.05
C ALA A 16 -0.51 -1.16 -0.20
N SER A 17 -0.59 0.15 0.04
CA SER A 17 -1.74 0.83 0.66
C SER A 17 -2.73 1.41 -0.36
N GLY A 18 -2.35 1.42 -1.64
CA GLY A 18 -3.18 1.91 -2.74
C GLY A 18 -3.03 1.05 -4.00
N VAL A 19 -4.13 0.90 -4.73
CA VAL A 19 -4.20 0.27 -6.04
C VAL A 19 -4.88 1.26 -6.99
N TRP A 20 -4.10 1.84 -7.89
CA TRP A 20 -4.57 2.84 -8.82
C TRP A 20 -4.75 2.23 -10.20
N THR A 21 -5.93 2.43 -10.79
CA THR A 21 -6.28 1.83 -12.08
C THR A 21 -7.06 2.82 -12.96
N PRO A 22 -6.87 2.81 -14.29
CA PRO A 22 -7.66 3.66 -15.19
C PRO A 22 -9.13 3.25 -15.31
N GLN A 23 -9.45 1.99 -15.02
CA GLN A 23 -10.78 1.40 -15.17
C GLN A 23 -10.88 0.09 -14.37
N HIS A 24 -12.10 -0.44 -14.22
CA HIS A 24 -12.38 -1.71 -13.51
C HIS A 24 -11.96 -1.70 -12.04
N GLY A 25 -11.89 -0.53 -11.40
CA GLY A 25 -11.52 -0.38 -10.00
C GLY A 25 -12.46 -1.12 -9.08
N ARG A 26 -13.76 -1.16 -9.39
CA ARG A 26 -14.71 -1.96 -8.60
C ARG A 26 -14.43 -3.46 -8.72
N ASP A 27 -14.32 -3.97 -9.95
CA ASP A 27 -14.05 -5.41 -10.20
C ASP A 27 -12.72 -5.85 -9.55
N ILE A 28 -11.69 -4.99 -9.62
CA ILE A 28 -10.39 -5.23 -8.96
C ILE A 28 -10.55 -5.23 -7.43
N ALA A 29 -11.30 -4.28 -6.87
CA ALA A 29 -11.55 -4.20 -5.43
C ALA A 29 -12.27 -5.44 -4.92
N GLU A 30 -13.32 -5.88 -5.61
CA GLU A 30 -14.08 -7.09 -5.28
C GLU A 30 -13.18 -8.34 -5.36
N ALA A 31 -12.40 -8.51 -6.43
CA ALA A 31 -11.49 -9.66 -6.57
C ALA A 31 -10.35 -9.69 -5.52
N LEU A 32 -9.86 -8.52 -5.10
CA LEU A 32 -8.90 -8.44 -3.98
C LEU A 32 -9.58 -8.78 -2.66
N ALA A 33 -10.77 -8.22 -2.43
CA ALA A 33 -11.56 -8.41 -1.23
C ALA A 33 -11.97 -9.89 -1.04
N GLU A 34 -12.39 -10.59 -2.09
CA GLU A 34 -12.70 -12.03 -2.04
C GLU A 34 -11.54 -12.86 -1.49
N ARG A 35 -10.32 -12.58 -1.95
CA ARG A 35 -9.11 -13.30 -1.52
C ARG A 35 -8.68 -12.90 -0.11
N LEU A 36 -8.83 -11.63 0.25
CA LEU A 36 -8.38 -11.09 1.54
C LEU A 36 -9.39 -11.29 2.67
N ALA A 37 -10.69 -11.39 2.37
CA ALA A 37 -11.75 -11.69 3.32
C ALA A 37 -11.58 -13.07 3.96
N ALA A 38 -10.95 -14.01 3.25
CA ALA A 38 -10.68 -15.36 3.71
C ALA A 38 -9.55 -15.45 4.76
N VAL A 39 -8.81 -14.37 5.04
CA VAL A 39 -7.72 -14.37 6.01
C VAL A 39 -8.28 -14.19 7.43
N PRO A 40 -8.20 -15.21 8.30
CA PRO A 40 -8.73 -15.12 9.66
C PRO A 40 -7.73 -14.45 10.63
N ALA A 41 -8.24 -13.99 11.77
CA ALA A 41 -7.40 -13.75 12.93
C ALA A 41 -7.07 -15.09 13.61
N LEU A 42 -5.79 -15.38 13.78
CA LEU A 42 -5.28 -16.56 14.44
C LEU A 42 -4.37 -16.16 15.61
N PRO A 43 -4.15 -17.04 16.61
CA PRO A 43 -3.15 -16.81 17.64
C PRO A 43 -1.78 -16.50 17.01
N ALA A 44 -0.99 -15.63 17.65
CA ALA A 44 0.27 -15.15 17.09
C ALA A 44 1.33 -16.25 16.89
N ASP A 45 1.22 -17.35 17.64
CA ASP A 45 2.05 -18.55 17.58
C ASP A 45 1.48 -19.64 16.64
N HIS A 46 0.32 -19.39 16.02
CA HIS A 46 -0.26 -20.32 15.07
C HIS A 46 0.57 -20.37 13.77
N PRO A 47 0.90 -21.56 13.22
CA PRO A 47 1.77 -21.68 12.04
C PRO A 47 1.22 -20.95 10.80
N ASP A 48 -0.10 -20.90 10.64
CA ASP A 48 -0.78 -20.22 9.53
C ASP A 48 -1.14 -18.75 9.83
N ALA A 49 -0.66 -18.17 10.93
CA ALA A 49 -0.95 -16.77 11.26
C ALA A 49 -0.34 -15.81 10.23
N GLN A 50 -1.20 -15.06 9.53
CA GLN A 50 -0.78 -14.07 8.53
C GLN A 50 -0.92 -12.63 9.03
N LEU A 51 -1.65 -12.40 10.12
CA LEU A 51 -1.94 -11.08 10.66
C LEU A 51 -1.11 -10.82 11.92
N ALA A 52 -0.66 -9.57 12.06
CA ALA A 52 0.02 -9.13 13.26
C ALA A 52 -0.99 -8.72 14.34
N ALA A 53 -0.78 -9.22 15.56
CA ALA A 53 -1.53 -8.78 16.72
C ALA A 53 -1.19 -7.33 17.09
N PHE A 54 -2.19 -6.57 17.51
CA PHE A 54 -2.00 -5.29 18.19
C PHE A 54 -1.88 -5.54 19.69
N ALA A 55 -0.67 -5.34 20.23
CA ALA A 55 -0.39 -5.49 21.65
C ALA A 55 -1.14 -4.46 22.52
N ASN A 56 -1.37 -3.25 21.99
CA ASN A 56 -2.24 -2.24 22.59
C ASN A 56 -3.60 -2.24 21.86
N PRO A 57 -4.68 -2.76 22.48
CA PRO A 57 -6.02 -2.81 21.87
C PRO A 57 -6.52 -1.45 21.38
N LYS A 58 -6.20 -0.37 22.09
CA LYS A 58 -6.66 0.99 21.77
C LYS A 58 -6.19 1.46 20.40
N VAL A 59 -5.02 0.99 19.94
CA VAL A 59 -4.49 1.37 18.62
C VAL A 59 -5.35 0.75 17.52
N ALA A 60 -5.66 -0.55 17.63
CA ALA A 60 -6.53 -1.24 16.66
C ALA A 60 -7.95 -0.65 16.66
N GLU A 61 -8.51 -0.39 17.84
CA GLU A 61 -9.82 0.23 18.01
C GLU A 61 -9.87 1.63 17.38
N SER A 62 -8.84 2.46 17.60
CA SER A 62 -8.75 3.80 17.02
C SER A 62 -8.60 3.80 15.50
N ILE A 63 -7.80 2.88 14.95
CA ILE A 63 -7.70 2.70 13.49
C ILE A 63 -9.06 2.26 12.95
N SER A 64 -9.72 1.30 13.62
CA SER A 64 -11.00 0.79 13.16
C SER A 64 -12.05 1.90 13.07
N ALA A 65 -12.20 2.64 14.16
CA ALA A 65 -13.14 3.75 14.29
C ALA A 65 -12.79 4.92 13.34
N THR A 66 -11.51 5.15 13.05
CA THR A 66 -11.11 6.16 12.07
C THR A 66 -11.66 5.80 10.69
N ILE A 67 -11.41 4.58 10.22
CA ILE A 67 -11.92 4.14 8.90
C ILE A 67 -13.45 4.19 8.88
N ASP A 68 -14.12 3.75 9.95
CA ASP A 68 -15.60 3.78 10.02
C ASP A 68 -16.15 5.20 9.96
N ARG A 69 -15.47 6.18 10.58
CA ARG A 69 -15.81 7.60 10.49
C ARG A 69 -15.63 8.13 9.08
N GLU A 70 -14.49 7.85 8.44
CA GLU A 70 -14.23 8.30 7.08
C GLU A 70 -15.21 7.67 6.07
N LEU A 71 -15.61 6.40 6.26
CA LEU A 71 -16.65 5.74 5.45
C LEU A 71 -18.06 6.31 5.67
N GLY A 72 -18.26 7.16 6.68
CA GLY A 72 -19.48 7.93 6.85
C GLY A 72 -19.63 9.04 5.79
N GLU A 73 -18.52 9.44 5.16
CA GLU A 73 -18.54 10.35 4.01
C GLU A 73 -18.80 9.56 2.71
N PRO A 74 -19.58 10.10 1.77
CA PRO A 74 -19.81 9.44 0.50
C PRO A 74 -18.53 9.41 -0.36
N GLY A 75 -18.37 8.37 -1.18
CA GLY A 75 -17.25 8.26 -2.12
C GLY A 75 -16.24 7.15 -1.81
N ALA A 76 -16.50 6.33 -0.79
CA ALA A 76 -15.76 5.12 -0.49
C ALA A 76 -16.67 4.01 0.08
N ALA A 77 -16.30 2.75 -0.10
CA ALA A 77 -17.00 1.59 0.45
C ALA A 77 -16.03 0.47 0.85
N ASP A 78 -16.23 -0.15 2.02
CA ASP A 78 -15.48 -1.33 2.46
C ASP A 78 -16.07 -2.61 1.82
N VAL A 79 -15.60 -2.92 0.62
CA VAL A 79 -16.04 -4.11 -0.14
C VAL A 79 -15.64 -5.42 0.55
N THR A 80 -14.64 -5.41 1.43
CA THR A 80 -14.23 -6.61 2.17
C THR A 80 -15.17 -6.92 3.31
N GLN A 81 -15.66 -5.89 4.01
CA GLN A 81 -16.67 -6.06 5.06
C GLN A 81 -17.99 -6.60 4.50
N ASP A 82 -18.42 -6.13 3.34
CA ASP A 82 -19.65 -6.60 2.67
C ASP A 82 -19.58 -8.10 2.34
N LEU A 83 -18.43 -8.57 1.85
CA LEU A 83 -18.19 -9.97 1.55
C LEU A 83 -18.02 -10.82 2.80
N ARG A 84 -17.23 -10.35 3.78
CA ARG A 84 -16.91 -11.10 4.99
C ARG A 84 -18.08 -11.17 5.97
N ARG A 85 -19.00 -10.20 5.94
CA ARG A 85 -20.14 -10.07 6.87
C ARG A 85 -19.75 -10.07 8.35
N SER A 86 -18.53 -9.62 8.64
CA SER A 86 -18.01 -9.47 10.00
C SER A 86 -17.27 -8.15 10.15
N PRO A 87 -17.26 -7.56 11.36
CA PRO A 87 -16.44 -6.39 11.64
C PRO A 87 -14.97 -6.63 11.31
N ARG A 88 -14.27 -5.54 10.96
CA ARG A 88 -12.82 -5.53 10.74
C ARG A 88 -12.01 -5.84 12.01
N LEU A 89 -12.47 -5.34 13.15
CA LEU A 89 -11.81 -5.51 14.44
C LEU A 89 -12.25 -6.83 15.09
N VAL A 90 -11.26 -7.69 15.39
CA VAL A 90 -11.48 -8.97 16.08
C VAL A 90 -10.69 -9.00 17.38
N ALA A 91 -11.37 -9.41 18.45
CA ALA A 91 -10.77 -9.75 19.73
C ALA A 91 -10.39 -11.23 19.75
N LEU A 92 -9.11 -11.55 19.97
CA LEU A 92 -8.65 -12.93 20.14
C LEU A 92 -7.62 -12.99 21.27
N CYS A 93 -7.89 -13.84 22.26
CA CYS A 93 -7.16 -13.89 23.53
C CYS A 93 -7.06 -12.48 24.16
N ARG A 94 -5.85 -11.99 24.43
CA ARG A 94 -5.57 -10.67 25.03
C ARG A 94 -5.24 -9.59 24.00
N CYS A 95 -5.30 -9.92 22.71
CA CYS A 95 -4.89 -9.04 21.61
C CYS A 95 -6.09 -8.64 20.76
N ARG A 96 -5.87 -7.61 19.94
CA ARG A 96 -6.79 -7.16 18.88
C ARG A 96 -6.14 -7.40 17.54
N TYR A 97 -6.94 -7.76 16.56
CA TYR A 97 -6.53 -7.97 15.18
C TYR A 97 -7.42 -7.10 14.31
N LEU A 98 -6.81 -6.46 13.31
CA LEU A 98 -7.53 -5.86 12.20
C LEU A 98 -7.43 -6.84 11.04
N LEU A 99 -8.58 -7.37 10.64
CA LEU A 99 -8.66 -8.22 9.48
C LEU A 99 -8.46 -7.38 8.20
N PRO A 100 -8.01 -7.99 7.09
CA PRO A 100 -7.79 -7.24 5.86
C PRO A 100 -9.01 -6.42 5.43
N THR A 101 -8.74 -5.26 4.85
CA THR A 101 -9.77 -4.32 4.37
C THR A 101 -9.34 -3.73 3.04
N ILE A 102 -10.23 -3.87 2.05
CA ILE A 102 -10.13 -3.22 0.75
C ILE A 102 -11.26 -2.20 0.66
N ILE A 103 -10.88 -0.96 0.42
CA ILE A 103 -11.81 0.15 0.19
C ILE A 103 -11.91 0.38 -1.31
N TRP A 104 -13.09 0.25 -1.89
CA TRP A 104 -13.34 0.78 -3.23
C TRP A 104 -13.62 2.28 -3.11
N CYS A 105 -12.82 3.09 -3.79
CA CYS A 105 -12.85 4.54 -3.65
C CYS A 105 -12.92 5.19 -5.04
N PRO A 106 -14.13 5.38 -5.61
CA PRO A 106 -14.29 6.03 -6.91
C PRO A 106 -13.91 7.52 -6.89
N ASP A 107 -13.98 8.17 -5.72
CA ASP A 107 -13.52 9.55 -5.56
C ASP A 107 -12.07 9.60 -5.07
N ARG A 108 -11.15 9.96 -5.97
CA ARG A 108 -9.72 10.15 -5.63
C ARG A 108 -9.46 11.22 -4.57
N GLY A 109 -10.41 12.15 -4.36
CA GLY A 109 -10.31 13.23 -3.38
C GLY A 109 -10.74 12.80 -1.98
N HIS A 110 -11.31 11.61 -1.83
CA HIS A 110 -11.72 11.09 -0.53
C HIS A 110 -10.51 10.89 0.38
N SER A 111 -10.72 11.15 1.67
CA SER A 111 -9.69 11.01 2.70
C SER A 111 -9.04 9.62 2.77
N LEU A 112 -9.69 8.55 2.26
CA LEU A 112 -9.21 7.17 2.28
C LEU A 112 -8.40 6.80 1.02
N ALA A 113 -8.48 7.58 -0.07
CA ALA A 113 -7.87 7.23 -1.35
C ALA A 113 -6.34 7.02 -1.26
N SER A 114 -5.67 7.81 -0.42
CA SER A 114 -4.20 7.77 -0.23
C SER A 114 -3.79 7.54 1.23
N ARG A 115 -4.63 6.87 2.03
CA ARG A 115 -4.30 6.51 3.42
C ARG A 115 -3.54 5.21 3.50
N GLU A 116 -2.64 5.13 4.48
CA GLU A 116 -1.99 3.90 4.90
C GLU A 116 -2.34 3.62 6.37
N PHE A 117 -2.50 2.35 6.71
CA PHE A 117 -2.63 1.87 8.07
C PHE A 117 -1.75 0.63 8.26
N LEU A 118 -1.25 0.42 9.47
CA LEU A 118 -0.33 -0.67 9.82
C LEU A 118 -1.05 -2.03 10.00
N PHE A 119 -1.84 -2.44 9.02
CA PHE A 119 -2.45 -3.75 8.83
C PHE A 119 -2.77 -3.93 7.33
N PRO A 120 -3.24 -5.10 6.85
CA PRO A 120 -3.53 -5.28 5.44
C PRO A 120 -4.72 -4.42 4.97
N PHE A 121 -4.42 -3.18 4.58
CA PHE A 121 -5.36 -2.17 4.17
C PHE A 121 -4.94 -1.64 2.81
N ALA A 122 -5.87 -1.57 1.85
CA ALA A 122 -5.63 -0.81 0.63
C ALA A 122 -6.89 -0.18 0.07
N SER A 123 -6.72 1.00 -0.52
CA SER A 123 -7.77 1.65 -1.31
C SER A 123 -7.57 1.36 -2.79
N VAL A 124 -8.65 1.02 -3.50
CA VAL A 124 -8.67 0.85 -4.95
C VAL A 124 -9.32 2.09 -5.57
N VAL A 125 -8.52 2.85 -6.30
CA VAL A 125 -8.88 4.18 -6.81
C VAL A 125 -8.87 4.17 -8.33
N GLU A 126 -9.96 4.67 -8.93
CA GLU A 126 -10.01 4.89 -10.37
C GLU A 126 -9.45 6.26 -10.75
N CYS A 127 -8.46 6.28 -11.63
CA CYS A 127 -7.81 7.50 -12.09
C CYS A 127 -7.29 7.33 -13.52
N PRO A 128 -7.58 8.22 -14.47
CA PRO A 128 -7.06 8.13 -15.83
C PRO A 128 -5.54 7.96 -15.85
N ALA A 129 -5.04 7.05 -16.68
CA ALA A 129 -3.63 6.64 -16.68
C ALA A 129 -2.64 7.82 -16.72
N GLY A 130 -2.92 8.84 -17.55
CA GLY A 130 -2.09 10.05 -17.66
C GLY A 130 -2.05 10.94 -16.41
N GLN A 131 -2.95 10.72 -15.44
CA GLN A 131 -3.04 11.48 -14.20
C GLN A 131 -2.52 10.70 -12.98
N ILE A 132 -2.36 9.37 -13.08
CA ILE A 132 -1.95 8.51 -11.97
C ILE A 132 -0.62 8.97 -11.37
N ALA A 133 0.41 9.17 -12.19
CA ALA A 133 1.75 9.52 -11.70
C ALA A 133 1.79 10.80 -10.84
N ALA A 134 0.89 11.75 -11.10
CA ALA A 134 0.73 12.95 -10.30
C ALA A 134 -0.22 12.75 -9.11
N ALA A 135 -1.30 11.97 -9.28
CA ALA A 135 -2.34 11.78 -8.27
C ALA A 135 -1.94 10.87 -7.11
N ILE A 136 -1.06 9.89 -7.33
CA ILE A 136 -0.62 8.94 -6.29
C ILE A 136 0.11 9.61 -5.12
N GLY A 137 0.68 10.81 -5.34
CA GLY A 137 1.50 11.50 -4.35
C GLY A 137 2.79 10.73 -4.00
N PRO A 138 3.54 11.20 -2.97
CA PRO A 138 4.77 10.56 -2.54
C PRO A 138 4.57 9.07 -2.24
N THR A 139 5.35 8.23 -2.92
CA THR A 139 5.21 6.77 -2.96
C THR A 139 6.58 6.14 -2.84
N LEU A 140 6.80 5.44 -1.74
CA LEU A 140 8.07 4.77 -1.47
C LEU A 140 8.38 3.67 -2.49
N VAL A 141 7.37 2.85 -2.82
CA VAL A 141 7.49 1.81 -3.83
C VAL A 141 6.21 1.68 -4.64
N ALA A 142 6.35 1.69 -5.96
CA ALA A 142 5.27 1.45 -6.89
C ALA A 142 5.55 0.18 -7.72
N THR A 143 4.50 -0.58 -8.01
CA THR A 143 4.54 -1.62 -9.04
C THR A 143 3.56 -1.25 -10.13
N ALA A 144 4.07 -1.02 -11.34
CA ALA A 144 3.26 -0.74 -12.51
C ALA A 144 3.07 -2.00 -13.35
N ILE A 145 1.82 -2.44 -13.46
CA ILE A 145 1.43 -3.56 -14.33
C ILE A 145 0.85 -2.94 -15.61
N THR A 146 1.69 -2.74 -16.62
CA THR A 146 1.30 -2.08 -17.88
C THR A 146 2.09 -2.60 -19.06
N ALA A 147 1.49 -2.57 -20.25
CA ALA A 147 2.17 -2.72 -21.53
C ALA A 147 2.39 -1.36 -22.24
N ASP A 148 1.81 -0.28 -21.71
CA ASP A 148 2.01 1.07 -22.23
C ASP A 148 3.34 1.64 -21.74
N ARG A 149 4.28 1.73 -22.68
CA ARG A 149 5.62 2.25 -22.42
C ARG A 149 5.62 3.73 -22.05
N ARG A 150 4.69 4.54 -22.58
CA ARG A 150 4.62 5.98 -22.24
C ARG A 150 4.24 6.18 -20.78
N PHE A 151 3.33 5.34 -20.28
CA PHE A 151 2.96 5.34 -18.87
C PHE A 151 4.09 4.82 -17.97
N ALA A 152 4.81 3.77 -18.39
CA ALA A 152 5.99 3.30 -17.66
C ALA A 152 7.08 4.39 -17.57
N ASP A 153 7.35 5.08 -18.68
CA ASP A 153 8.32 6.17 -18.76
C ASP A 153 7.90 7.37 -17.89
N SER A 154 6.59 7.68 -17.83
CA SER A 154 6.09 8.77 -16.98
C SER A 154 6.21 8.48 -15.49
N LEU A 155 6.01 7.21 -15.07
CA LEU A 155 6.26 6.78 -13.69
C LEU A 155 7.76 6.80 -13.36
N MET A 156 8.60 6.39 -14.30
CA MET A 156 10.07 6.41 -14.12
C MET A 156 10.61 7.83 -13.97
N ALA A 157 10.01 8.81 -14.65
CA ALA A 157 10.37 10.22 -14.54
C ALA A 157 9.69 10.95 -13.37
N SER A 158 8.80 10.28 -12.62
CA SER A 158 8.03 10.91 -11.56
C SER A 158 8.88 11.12 -10.30
N PRO A 159 8.96 12.35 -9.75
CA PRO A 159 9.63 12.59 -8.47
C PRO A 159 8.86 12.03 -7.27
N ASN A 160 7.64 11.52 -7.50
CA ASN A 160 6.79 10.95 -6.46
C ASN A 160 7.09 9.46 -6.19
N VAL A 161 7.89 8.78 -7.01
CA VAL A 161 8.12 7.33 -6.90
C VAL A 161 9.60 7.06 -6.64
N ASP A 162 9.93 6.66 -5.41
CA ASP A 162 11.33 6.41 -5.03
C ASP A 162 11.83 5.08 -5.61
N ARG A 163 10.98 4.04 -5.61
CA ARG A 163 11.28 2.73 -6.17
C ARG A 163 10.18 2.26 -7.12
N LEU A 164 10.52 2.01 -8.37
CA LEU A 164 9.58 1.54 -9.39
C LEU A 164 9.89 0.11 -9.82
N ASN A 165 8.91 -0.79 -9.69
CA ASN A 165 8.89 -2.08 -10.35
C ASN A 165 8.01 -2.03 -11.60
N LEU A 166 8.48 -2.58 -12.72
CA LEU A 166 7.70 -2.76 -13.94
C LEU A 166 7.34 -4.24 -14.12
N GLY A 167 6.05 -4.53 -14.33
CA GLY A 167 5.52 -5.90 -14.43
C GLY A 167 4.99 -6.46 -13.10
N PRO A 168 4.63 -7.75 -13.05
CA PRO A 168 3.94 -8.37 -11.90
C PRO A 168 4.88 -8.70 -10.73
N VAL A 169 5.66 -7.72 -10.28
CA VAL A 169 6.60 -7.84 -9.15
C VAL A 169 5.90 -7.33 -7.88
N PRO A 170 5.77 -8.12 -6.80
CA PRO A 170 5.19 -7.61 -5.56
C PRO A 170 6.01 -6.46 -4.96
N THR A 171 5.36 -5.48 -4.34
CA THR A 171 6.02 -4.27 -3.79
C THR A 171 7.01 -4.60 -2.67
N TRP A 172 6.71 -5.60 -1.85
CA TRP A 172 7.60 -6.07 -0.79
C TRP A 172 8.81 -6.86 -1.28
N ARG A 173 8.87 -7.24 -2.58
CA ARG A 173 9.99 -8.01 -3.10
C ARG A 173 11.21 -7.11 -3.20
N ILE A 174 12.18 -7.35 -2.33
CA ILE A 174 13.49 -6.71 -2.34
C ILE A 174 14.48 -7.68 -2.97
N SER A 175 15.41 -7.14 -3.77
CA SER A 175 16.56 -7.89 -4.26
C SER A 175 17.83 -7.31 -3.64
N TRP A 176 18.78 -8.16 -3.26
CA TRP A 176 20.02 -7.75 -2.58
C TRP A 176 20.93 -6.87 -3.43
N ASP A 177 20.77 -6.93 -4.76
CA ASP A 177 21.51 -6.13 -5.74
C ASP A 177 20.85 -4.77 -6.02
N GLN A 178 19.70 -4.47 -5.40
CA GLN A 178 19.01 -3.20 -5.55
C GLN A 178 19.15 -2.36 -4.27
N PRO A 179 19.41 -1.04 -4.38
CA PRO A 179 19.27 -0.16 -3.23
C PRO A 179 17.84 -0.27 -2.68
N HIS A 180 17.72 -0.33 -1.35
CA HIS A 180 16.42 -0.46 -0.69
C HIS A 180 15.53 0.76 -1.00
N GLU A 181 16.11 1.95 -0.91
CA GLU A 181 15.51 3.27 -1.17
C GLU A 181 16.63 4.23 -1.64
N GLY A 182 16.28 5.20 -2.49
CA GLY A 182 17.20 6.25 -2.94
C GLY A 182 18.38 5.76 -3.79
N ASN A 183 19.40 6.62 -3.92
CA ASN A 183 20.59 6.32 -4.71
C ASN A 183 21.75 5.85 -3.81
N LEU A 184 22.31 4.66 -4.09
CA LEU A 184 23.44 4.12 -3.34
C LEU A 184 24.64 5.08 -3.29
N PHE A 185 24.83 5.90 -4.33
CA PHE A 185 25.88 6.91 -4.36
C PHE A 185 25.71 8.00 -3.29
N GLU A 186 24.47 8.38 -2.94
CA GLU A 186 24.20 9.36 -1.88
C GLU A 186 24.53 8.80 -0.49
N LEU A 187 24.39 7.48 -0.32
CA LEU A 187 24.75 6.80 0.94
C LEU A 187 26.26 6.59 1.06
N LEU A 188 26.92 6.15 -0.03
CA LEU A 188 28.32 5.73 -0.01
C LEU A 188 29.30 6.89 -0.19
N TYR A 189 28.90 7.97 -0.85
CA TYR A 189 29.78 9.08 -1.20
C TYR A 189 29.29 10.39 -0.61
N ARG A 190 30.22 11.12 0.00
CA ARG A 190 29.97 12.50 0.42
C ARG A 190 30.15 13.43 -0.78
N GLN A 191 29.12 14.21 -1.10
CA GLN A 191 29.23 15.30 -2.08
C GLN A 191 30.32 16.29 -1.64
N ARG A 192 31.29 16.56 -2.51
CA ARG A 192 32.40 17.48 -2.24
C ARG A 192 32.65 18.38 -3.45
N ALA A 193 32.60 19.68 -3.25
CA ALA A 193 33.11 20.64 -4.21
C ALA A 193 34.65 20.69 -4.10
N PHE A 194 35.32 20.68 -5.24
CA PHE A 194 36.78 20.77 -5.34
C PHE A 194 37.14 21.81 -6.40
N GLN A 195 38.06 22.70 -6.04
CA GLN A 195 38.65 23.68 -6.93
C GLN A 195 40.14 23.73 -6.63
N ILE A 196 40.97 23.68 -7.66
CA ILE A 196 42.41 23.92 -7.55
C ILE A 196 42.78 25.04 -8.51
N GLU A 197 43.50 26.04 -8.02
CA GLU A 197 44.09 27.08 -8.87
C GLU A 197 45.37 26.50 -9.50
N PRO A 198 45.63 26.72 -10.81
CA PRO A 198 46.90 26.34 -11.41
C PRO A 198 48.06 27.10 -10.76
N ALA A 199 49.18 26.43 -10.49
CA ALA A 199 50.39 27.10 -10.02
C ALA A 199 50.94 28.02 -11.12
N ALA A 200 51.33 29.25 -10.73
CA ALA A 200 51.94 30.27 -11.60
C ALA A 200 53.33 29.85 -12.11
#